data_AF-A0A1H1UHA8-F1
#
_entry.id   AF-A0A1H1UHA8-F1
#
_cell.length_a   1.000
_cell.length_b   1.000
_cell.length_c   1.000
_cell.angle_alpha   90.00
_cell.angle_beta   90.00
_cell.angle_gamma   90.00
#
_symmetry.space_group_name_H-M   'P 1'
#
loop_
_entity.id
_entity.type
_entity.pdbx_description
1 polymer ?
#
loop_
_entity_poly.entity_id
_entity_poly.type
_entity_poly.pdbx_seq_one_letter_code
_entity_poly.pdbx_strand_id
1 'polypeptide(L)'
;MSGAVRTARPRVPAIVSVVVGAFATIAALLALANASAEGALLGGGLVAAVVAVLSFLLAGYGFQLGRSAAAKLPAAGPLTLLALLTAVVGVIGSMGVFVLSAASGSQNGMAVAVIVLVLSFIETIVGFRLVRVSRQD
;
A
#
# COMPACT_ATOMS: atom_id res chain seq x y z
N MET A 1 -32.07 17.04 14.88
CA MET A 1 -31.29 15.82 14.56
C MET A 1 -29.84 16.23 14.33
N SER A 2 -29.01 16.10 15.36
CA SER A 2 -27.58 16.44 15.33
C SER A 2 -26.84 15.36 14.56
N GLY A 3 -26.60 15.59 13.26
CA GLY A 3 -25.69 14.77 12.47
C GLY A 3 -24.28 14.94 13.02
N ALA A 4 -23.80 13.95 13.78
CA ALA A 4 -22.44 13.90 14.26
C ALA A 4 -21.50 14.07 13.07
N VAL A 5 -20.85 15.24 12.98
CA VAL A 5 -19.71 15.46 12.10
C VAL A 5 -18.67 14.41 12.52
N ARG A 6 -18.61 13.30 11.79
CA ARG A 6 -17.56 12.30 11.94
C ARG A 6 -16.26 13.04 11.66
N THR A 7 -15.59 13.48 12.72
CA THR A 7 -14.22 13.96 12.68
C THR A 7 -13.41 12.80 12.12
N ALA A 8 -13.13 12.82 10.83
CA ALA A 8 -12.31 11.83 10.17
C ALA A 8 -10.92 11.96 10.80
N ARG A 9 -10.57 11.07 11.74
CA ARG A 9 -9.26 11.12 12.40
C ARG A 9 -8.23 10.59 11.40
N PRO A 10 -7.38 11.44 10.79
CA PRO A 10 -6.39 11.01 9.78
C PRO A 10 -5.34 10.04 10.34
N ARG A 11 -5.28 9.87 11.67
CA ARG A 11 -4.39 8.93 12.35
C ARG A 11 -4.74 7.46 12.11
N VAL A 12 -6.03 7.12 11.95
CA VAL A 12 -6.45 5.73 11.72
C VAL A 12 -5.93 5.20 10.37
N PRO A 13 -6.14 5.88 9.23
CA PRO A 13 -5.56 5.43 7.97
C PRO A 13 -4.02 5.39 8.00
N ALA A 14 -3.36 6.33 8.68
CA ALA A 14 -1.90 6.31 8.83
C ALA A 14 -1.40 5.05 9.56
N ILE A 15 -2.07 4.64 10.64
CA ILE A 15 -1.73 3.41 11.39
C ILE A 15 -1.92 2.17 10.51
N VAL A 16 -3.04 2.11 9.76
CA VAL A 16 -3.29 0.99 8.84
C VAL A 16 -2.19 0.90 7.80
N SER A 17 -1.78 2.03 7.22
CA SER A 17 -0.66 2.09 6.28
C SER A 17 0.65 1.56 6.87
N VAL A 18 0.97 1.86 8.13
CA VAL A 18 2.16 1.29 8.80
C VAL A 18 2.06 -0.23 8.91
N VAL A 19 0.90 -0.74 9.33
CA VAL A 19 0.68 -2.18 9.52
C VAL A 19 0.80 -2.91 8.17
N VAL A 20 0.15 -2.38 7.13
CA VAL A 20 0.24 -2.94 5.77
C VAL A 20 1.67 -2.90 5.26
N GLY A 21 2.39 -1.78 5.46
CA GLY A 21 3.80 -1.65 5.09
C GLY A 21 4.68 -2.66 5.80
N ALA A 22 4.44 -2.94 7.08
CA ALA A 22 5.17 -3.97 7.83
C ALA A 22 4.95 -5.37 7.26
N PHE A 23 3.70 -5.76 6.98
CA PHE A 23 3.40 -7.05 6.37
C PHE A 23 3.99 -7.17 4.96
N ALA A 24 3.91 -6.11 4.15
CA ALA A 24 4.51 -6.07 2.82
C ALA A 24 6.04 -6.19 2.89
N THR A 25 6.68 -5.57 3.89
CA THR A 25 8.13 -5.70 4.13
C THR A 25 8.51 -7.13 4.49
N ILE A 26 7.75 -7.78 5.38
CA ILE A 26 7.99 -9.19 5.74
C ILE A 26 7.85 -10.09 4.51
N ALA A 27 6.78 -9.91 3.73
CA ALA A 27 6.58 -10.67 2.49
C ALA A 27 7.72 -10.44 1.49
N ALA A 28 8.17 -9.19 1.33
CA ALA A 28 9.29 -8.85 0.45
C ALA A 28 10.58 -9.54 0.88
N LEU A 29 10.95 -9.45 2.16
CA LEU A 29 12.17 -10.05 2.70
C LEU A 29 12.16 -11.56 2.53
N LEU A 30 11.05 -12.23 2.84
CA LEU A 30 10.94 -13.68 2.70
C LEU A 30 11.00 -14.11 1.23
N ALA A 31 10.32 -13.39 0.34
CA ALA A 31 10.33 -13.72 -1.10
C ALA A 31 11.72 -13.50 -1.72
N LEU A 32 12.37 -12.36 -1.42
CA LEU A 32 13.70 -12.03 -1.93
C LEU A 32 14.78 -12.98 -1.39
N ALA A 33 14.71 -13.35 -0.10
CA ALA A 33 15.66 -14.29 0.50
C ALA A 33 15.61 -15.68 -0.14
N ASN A 34 14.44 -16.09 -0.64
CA ASN A 34 14.24 -17.40 -1.28
C ASN A 34 14.29 -17.34 -2.81
N ALA A 35 14.50 -16.17 -3.40
CA ALA A 35 14.39 -16.00 -4.86
C ALA A 35 15.50 -16.70 -5.65
N SER A 36 16.65 -17.00 -5.03
CA SER A 36 17.71 -17.80 -5.65
C SER A 36 17.31 -19.26 -5.88
N ALA A 37 16.37 -19.77 -5.06
CA ALA A 37 15.83 -21.12 -5.21
C ALA A 37 14.61 -21.16 -6.14
N GLU A 38 13.82 -20.08 -6.17
CA GLU A 38 12.59 -19.99 -6.95
C GLU A 38 12.45 -18.59 -7.58
N GLY A 39 12.82 -18.48 -8.85
CA GLY A 39 12.87 -17.19 -9.57
C GLY A 39 11.52 -16.45 -9.65
N ALA A 40 10.40 -17.16 -9.53
CA ALA A 40 9.07 -16.54 -9.46
C ALA A 40 8.90 -15.62 -8.23
N LEU A 41 9.63 -15.88 -7.14
CA LEU A 41 9.58 -15.08 -5.92
C LEU A 41 10.26 -13.71 -6.08
N LEU A 42 11.18 -13.55 -7.03
CA LEU A 42 11.85 -12.28 -7.30
C LEU A 42 10.83 -11.19 -7.68
N GLY A 43 9.89 -11.54 -8.58
CA GLY A 43 8.82 -10.63 -9.00
C GLY A 43 7.89 -10.25 -7.84
N GLY A 44 7.43 -11.25 -7.08
CA GLY A 44 6.57 -11.02 -5.92
C GLY A 44 7.24 -10.20 -4.82
N GLY A 45 8.51 -10.47 -4.54
CA GLY A 45 9.31 -9.75 -3.56
C GLY A 45 9.56 -8.29 -3.95
N LEU A 46 9.84 -8.02 -5.23
CA LEU A 46 9.99 -6.66 -5.76
C LEU A 46 8.69 -5.85 -5.63
N VAL A 47 7.55 -6.42 -6.03
CA VAL A 47 6.26 -5.74 -5.89
C VAL A 47 5.94 -5.48 -4.42
N ALA A 48 6.14 -6.48 -3.55
CA ALA A 48 5.96 -6.33 -2.11
C ALA A 48 6.83 -5.22 -1.51
N ALA A 49 8.10 -5.12 -1.92
CA ALA A 49 9.01 -4.08 -1.46
C ALA A 49 8.52 -2.67 -1.86
N VAL A 50 8.07 -2.50 -3.11
CA VAL A 50 7.54 -1.21 -3.56
C VAL A 50 6.25 -0.85 -2.82
N VAL A 51 5.34 -1.81 -2.62
CA VAL A 51 4.12 -1.59 -1.83
C VAL A 51 4.46 -1.18 -0.40
N ALA A 52 5.46 -1.80 0.23
CA ALA A 52 5.92 -1.41 1.56
C ALA A 52 6.40 0.05 1.62
N VAL A 53 7.22 0.47 0.67
CA VAL A 53 7.70 1.86 0.57
C VAL A 53 6.53 2.83 0.41
N LEU A 54 5.59 2.52 -0.49
CA LEU A 54 4.41 3.36 -0.72
C LEU A 54 3.55 3.45 0.56
N SER A 55 3.32 2.33 1.25
CA SER A 55 2.60 2.29 2.52
C SER A 55 3.25 3.18 3.59
N PHE A 56 4.58 3.13 3.75
CA PHE A 56 5.26 3.99 4.72
C PHE A 56 5.22 5.47 4.35
N LEU A 57 5.30 5.80 3.05
CA LEU A 57 5.11 7.17 2.58
C LEU A 57 3.69 7.67 2.88
N LEU A 58 2.66 6.87 2.59
CA LEU A 58 1.26 7.19 2.93
C LEU A 58 1.08 7.40 4.44
N ALA A 59 1.65 6.52 5.27
CA ALA A 59 1.64 6.67 6.71
C ALA A 59 2.27 7.99 7.16
N GLY A 60 3.45 8.32 6.61
CA GLY A 60 4.16 9.57 6.87
C GLY A 60 3.30 10.80 6.57
N TYR A 61 2.65 10.83 5.40
CA TYR A 61 1.72 11.92 5.06
C TYR A 61 0.47 11.94 5.96
N GLY A 62 -0.09 10.78 6.30
CA GLY A 62 -1.25 10.67 7.20
C GLY A 62 -0.95 11.19 8.61
N PHE A 63 0.25 10.93 9.15
CA PHE A 63 0.68 11.50 10.43
C PHE A 63 0.94 13.00 10.35
N GLN A 64 1.52 13.50 9.25
CA GLN A 64 1.73 14.94 9.04
C GLN A 64 0.39 15.70 9.00
N LEU A 65 -0.60 15.19 8.25
CA LEU A 65 -1.97 15.73 8.22
C LEU A 65 -2.60 15.77 9.63
N GLY A 66 -2.39 14.73 10.45
CA GLY A 66 -2.92 14.66 11.80
C GLY A 66 -2.19 15.49 12.86
N ARG A 67 -1.03 16.09 12.52
CA ARG A 67 -0.21 16.90 13.43
C ARG A 67 -0.30 18.39 13.11
N SER A 68 -0.47 18.75 11.85
CA SER A 68 -0.43 20.14 11.39
C SER A 68 -1.77 20.61 10.83
N ALA A 69 -2.67 21.07 11.69
CA ALA A 69 -3.87 21.81 11.24
C ALA A 69 -3.50 23.12 10.48
N ALA A 70 -2.28 23.63 10.69
CA ALA A 70 -1.77 24.86 10.09
C ALA A 70 -0.89 24.67 8.84
N ALA A 71 -0.40 23.45 8.55
CA ALA A 71 0.41 23.17 7.36
C ALA A 71 -0.48 22.54 6.28
N LYS A 72 -1.47 23.31 5.82
CA LYS A 72 -2.19 23.03 4.57
C LYS A 72 -1.26 23.28 3.39
N LEU A 73 -0.19 22.50 3.29
CA LEU A 73 0.50 22.35 2.01
C LEU A 73 -0.49 21.71 1.03
N PRO A 74 -0.44 22.03 -0.27
CA PRO A 74 -1.22 21.36 -1.31
C PRO A 74 -0.76 19.90 -1.47
N ALA A 75 -0.90 19.10 -0.42
CA ALA A 75 -0.52 17.70 -0.32
C ALA A 75 -1.49 16.78 -1.08
N ALA A 76 -2.63 17.31 -1.54
CA ALA A 76 -3.61 16.57 -2.32
C ALA A 76 -2.99 15.98 -3.62
N GLY A 77 -2.06 16.70 -4.27
CA GLY A 77 -1.36 16.21 -5.46
C GLY A 77 -0.50 14.98 -5.17
N PRO A 78 0.53 15.10 -4.29
CA PRO A 78 1.38 13.97 -3.90
C PRO A 78 0.61 12.77 -3.34
N LEU A 79 -0.43 12.99 -2.53
CA LEU A 79 -1.27 11.92 -1.99
C LEU A 79 -2.09 11.19 -3.06
N THR A 80 -2.63 11.94 -4.04
CA THR A 80 -3.37 11.32 -5.15
C THR A 80 -2.43 10.47 -6.00
N LEU A 81 -1.21 10.96 -6.25
CA LEU A 81 -0.18 10.22 -6.98
C LEU A 81 0.26 8.96 -6.22
N LEU A 82 0.49 9.07 -4.91
CA LEU A 82 0.81 7.91 -4.06
C LEU A 82 -0.31 6.86 -4.11
N ALA A 83 -1.57 7.27 -3.93
CA ALA A 83 -2.70 6.36 -3.98
C ALA A 83 -2.84 5.66 -5.36
N LEU A 84 -2.60 6.41 -6.44
CA LEU A 84 -2.58 5.85 -7.80
C LEU A 84 -1.42 4.90 -8.02
N LEU A 85 -0.21 5.23 -7.56
CA LEU A 85 0.95 4.34 -7.66
C LEU A 85 0.74 3.06 -6.88
N THR A 86 0.14 3.13 -5.69
CA THR A 86 -0.20 1.93 -4.91
C THR A 86 -1.21 1.06 -5.64
N ALA A 87 -2.22 1.67 -6.28
CA ALA A 87 -3.17 0.93 -7.09
C ALA A 87 -2.49 0.27 -8.31
N VAL A 88 -1.72 1.04 -9.08
CA VAL A 88 -1.07 0.55 -10.29
C VAL A 88 -0.01 -0.50 -9.96
N VAL A 89 0.98 -0.16 -9.14
CA VAL A 89 2.08 -1.07 -8.83
C VAL A 89 1.59 -2.24 -7.98
N GLY A 90 0.79 -1.98 -6.95
CA GLY A 90 0.32 -3.00 -6.05
C GLY A 90 -0.67 -3.95 -6.70
N VAL A 91 -1.71 -3.45 -7.37
CA VAL A 91 -2.74 -4.31 -7.97
C VAL A 91 -2.26 -4.91 -9.28
N ILE A 92 -1.84 -4.09 -10.24
CA ILE A 92 -1.44 -4.58 -11.57
C ILE A 92 -0.14 -5.39 -11.48
N GLY A 93 0.83 -4.93 -10.67
CA GLY A 93 2.06 -5.67 -10.43
C GLY A 93 1.79 -7.04 -9.80
N SER A 94 0.93 -7.12 -8.77
CA SER A 94 0.58 -8.40 -8.15
C SER A 94 -0.17 -9.33 -9.11
N MET A 95 -1.09 -8.80 -9.94
CA MET A 95 -1.76 -9.62 -10.95
C MET A 95 -0.77 -10.15 -12.00
N GLY A 96 0.17 -9.32 -12.46
CA GLY A 96 1.22 -9.74 -13.38
C GLY A 96 2.11 -10.84 -12.79
N VAL A 97 2.55 -10.68 -11.54
CA VAL A 97 3.32 -11.70 -10.83
C VAL A 97 2.51 -12.98 -10.63
N PHE A 98 1.21 -12.87 -10.32
CA PHE A 98 0.34 -14.04 -10.19
C PHE A 98 0.29 -14.86 -11.48
N VAL A 99 0.05 -14.20 -12.62
CA VAL A 99 0.00 -14.85 -13.94
C VAL A 99 1.36 -15.47 -14.29
N LEU A 100 2.46 -14.76 -14.04
CA LEU A 100 3.81 -15.28 -14.27
C LEU A 100 4.10 -16.51 -13.41
N SER A 101 3.73 -16.47 -12.13
CA SER A 101 3.93 -17.57 -11.18
C SER A 101 3.06 -18.78 -11.53
N ALA A 102 1.83 -18.54 -11.99
CA ALA A 102 0.95 -19.60 -12.49
C ALA A 102 1.53 -20.26 -13.74
N ALA A 103 2.06 -19.47 -14.68
CA ALA A 103 2.72 -19.97 -15.89
C ALA A 103 3.98 -20.79 -15.58
N SER A 104 4.69 -20.48 -14.49
CA SER A 104 5.88 -21.21 -14.04
C SER A 104 5.56 -22.36 -13.07
N GLY A 105 4.29 -22.63 -12.75
CA GLY A 105 3.89 -23.66 -11.78
C GLY A 105 4.31 -23.37 -10.32
N SER A 106 4.62 -22.12 -9.99
CA SER A 106 5.11 -21.70 -8.68
C SER A 106 3.95 -21.42 -7.72
N GLN A 107 3.66 -22.36 -6.83
CA GLN A 107 2.62 -22.18 -5.80
C GLN A 107 2.98 -21.07 -4.81
N ASN A 108 4.26 -20.96 -4.44
CA ASN A 108 4.74 -19.92 -3.52
C ASN A 108 4.66 -18.53 -4.15
N GLY A 109 5.05 -18.38 -5.42
CA GLY A 109 4.94 -17.13 -6.16
C GLY A 109 3.49 -16.66 -6.29
N MET A 110 2.56 -17.59 -6.57
CA MET A 110 1.12 -17.29 -6.57
C MET A 110 0.63 -16.86 -5.19
N ALA A 111 1.04 -17.53 -4.11
CA ALA A 111 0.63 -17.18 -2.76
C ALA A 111 1.13 -15.78 -2.35
N VAL A 112 2.39 -15.46 -2.62
CA VAL A 112 2.96 -14.12 -2.38
C VAL A 112 2.19 -13.07 -3.19
N ALA A 113 1.92 -13.32 -4.47
CA ALA A 113 1.16 -12.40 -5.31
C ALA A 113 -0.26 -12.12 -4.76
N VAL A 114 -0.96 -13.15 -4.28
CA VAL A 114 -2.29 -12.98 -3.66
C VAL A 114 -2.21 -12.16 -2.37
N ILE A 115 -1.23 -12.44 -1.50
CA ILE A 115 -1.04 -11.68 -0.25
C ILE A 115 -0.78 -10.21 -0.56
N VAL A 116 0.15 -9.92 -1.48
CA VAL A 116 0.51 -8.55 -1.86
C VAL A 116 -0.66 -7.85 -2.56
N LEU A 117 -1.46 -8.56 -3.35
CA LEU A 117 -2.68 -8.03 -3.97
C LEU A 117 -3.69 -7.56 -2.90
N VAL A 118 -3.95 -8.37 -1.87
CA VAL A 118 -4.87 -8.01 -0.78
C VAL A 118 -4.35 -6.80 0.00
N LEU A 119 -3.06 -6.79 0.35
CA LEU A 119 -2.43 -5.65 1.02
C LEU A 119 -2.52 -4.37 0.18
N SER A 120 -2.29 -4.47 -1.12
CA SER A 120 -2.38 -3.35 -2.07
C SER A 120 -3.81 -2.80 -2.19
N PHE A 121 -4.81 -3.67 -2.17
CA PHE A 121 -6.22 -3.26 -2.17
C PHE A 121 -6.58 -2.46 -0.90
N ILE A 122 -6.17 -2.97 0.27
CA ILE A 122 -6.37 -2.28 1.55
C ILE A 122 -5.69 -0.90 1.49
N GLU A 123 -4.44 -0.86 1.04
CA GLU A 123 -3.66 0.38 0.99
C GLU A 123 -4.24 1.40 0.00
N THR A 124 -4.75 0.93 -1.13
CA THR A 124 -5.43 1.79 -2.11
C THR A 124 -6.66 2.45 -1.49
N ILE A 125 -7.50 1.70 -0.78
CA ILE A 125 -8.67 2.24 -0.08
C ILE A 125 -8.25 3.27 0.98
N VAL A 126 -7.21 2.96 1.74
CA VAL A 126 -6.65 3.85 2.77
C VAL A 126 -6.11 5.14 2.15
N GLY A 127 -5.37 5.05 1.04
CA GLY A 127 -4.85 6.17 0.28
C GLY A 127 -5.93 7.08 -0.25
N PHE A 128 -6.96 6.54 -0.89
CA PHE A 128 -8.09 7.35 -1.36
C PHE A 128 -8.88 7.99 -0.20
N ARG A 129 -8.97 7.33 0.96
CA ARG A 129 -9.55 7.95 2.16
C ARG A 129 -8.72 9.14 2.64
N LEU A 130 -7.39 9.03 2.66
CA LEU A 130 -6.49 10.14 3.01
C LEU A 130 -6.61 11.30 2.01
N VAL A 131 -6.67 11.01 0.71
CA VAL A 131 -6.91 12.01 -0.33
C VAL A 131 -8.23 12.74 -0.09
N ARG A 132 -9.31 12.01 0.21
CA ARG A 132 -10.62 12.62 0.49
C ARG A 132 -10.55 13.56 1.70
N VAL A 133 -9.92 13.13 2.80
CA VAL A 133 -9.75 13.97 3.99
C VAL A 133 -8.96 15.24 3.64
N SER A 134 -7.90 15.13 2.83
CA SER A 134 -7.10 16.29 2.42
C SER A 134 -7.82 17.30 1.52
N ARG A 135 -8.98 16.94 0.93
CA ARG A 135 -9.76 17.79 0.02
C ARG A 135 -11.03 18.38 0.66
N GLN A 136 -11.39 17.95 1.87
CA GLN A 136 -12.63 18.36 2.55
C GLN A 136 -12.45 19.56 3.50
N ASP A 137 -11.22 20.05 3.66
CA ASP A 137 -10.86 21.24 4.46
C ASP A 137 -10.39 22.41 3.58
#